data_AF-A8TZZ9-F1
#
_entry.id   AF-A8TZZ9-F1
#
_cell.length_a   1.000
_cell.length_b   1.000
_cell.length_c   1.000
_cell.angle_alpha   90.00
_cell.angle_beta   90.00
_cell.angle_gamma   90.00
#
_symmetry.space_group_name_H-M   'P 1'
#
loop_
_entity.id
_entity.type
_entity.pdbx_description
1 polymer ?
#
loop_
_entity_poly.entity_id
_entity_poly.type
_entity_poly.pdbx_seq_one_letter_code
_entity_poly.pdbx_strand_id
1 'polypeptide(L)'
;MAARRALLSPLLLGVAILAAAAVPGDQAAPVTAESRPAYDLAHEAPARSTKLNLIALPPPTIQLPASQPTTATGVSETSLQAQLMVPTAVTVPQFVSQRSVRPSPADIGRGRLLLERIEKGEGPSIEIAWPDEPASRQRLLQHLERCAGWTPLLLADGRLWRASDPSGHSWAPSPEQAPSGLLRDVDGVAVDDAAIASIRVRHRLSAGTLVASVERGWDARLLGGLDRLLGVGWAGAVVRARYVAESDRLTITGIMLNDAAVAGMVDLGAVSRCER
;
A
#
# COMPACT_ATOMS: atom_id res chain seq x y z
N MET A 1 -11.99 67.03 -25.57
CA MET A 1 -13.03 67.13 -26.61
C MET A 1 -14.20 66.24 -26.21
N ALA A 2 -15.39 66.85 -26.15
CA ALA A 2 -16.78 66.31 -26.05
C ALA A 2 -17.04 64.99 -25.28
N ALA A 3 -17.72 64.91 -24.13
CA ALA A 3 -19.01 65.46 -23.63
C ALA A 3 -20.26 64.60 -23.92
N ARG A 4 -20.96 64.20 -22.83
CA ARG A 4 -22.42 63.95 -22.58
C ARG A 4 -22.52 62.87 -21.46
N ARG A 5 -22.92 63.09 -20.19
CA ARG A 5 -24.11 63.73 -19.55
C ARG A 5 -25.41 63.30 -20.23
N ALA A 6 -26.52 62.93 -19.59
CA ALA A 6 -27.00 62.64 -18.23
C ALA A 6 -28.49 62.23 -18.39
N LEU A 7 -29.16 61.70 -17.34
CA LEU A 7 -30.60 61.74 -16.97
C LEU A 7 -30.93 60.45 -16.16
N LEU A 8 -31.24 60.40 -14.85
CA LEU A 8 -32.36 60.99 -14.04
C LEU A 8 -33.73 60.69 -14.70
N SER A 9 -34.78 60.13 -14.08
CA SER A 9 -35.16 59.83 -12.69
C SER A 9 -36.49 58.98 -12.72
N PRO A 10 -37.51 59.04 -11.83
CA PRO A 10 -37.80 58.06 -10.77
C PRO A 10 -39.27 57.49 -10.71
N LEU A 11 -39.56 56.72 -9.64
CA LEU A 11 -40.82 56.62 -8.85
C LEU A 11 -42.11 56.02 -9.45
N LEU A 12 -42.64 54.98 -8.79
CA LEU A 12 -43.98 54.89 -8.14
C LEU A 12 -44.16 53.46 -7.56
N LEU A 13 -44.09 53.29 -6.23
CA LEU A 13 -45.20 53.26 -5.26
C LEU A 13 -46.20 52.11 -5.48
N GLY A 14 -46.21 51.16 -4.53
CA GLY A 14 -47.20 50.10 -4.41
C GLY A 14 -47.11 49.42 -3.06
N VAL A 15 -47.67 50.07 -2.03
CA VAL A 15 -47.90 49.51 -0.69
C VAL A 15 -49.00 48.46 -0.79
N ALA A 16 -48.74 47.25 -0.29
CA ALA A 16 -49.80 46.33 0.14
C ALA A 16 -49.39 45.71 1.48
N ILE A 17 -50.08 46.18 2.51
CA ILE A 17 -50.18 45.62 3.86
C ILE A 17 -51.08 44.38 3.74
N LEU A 18 -50.70 43.24 4.33
CA LEU A 18 -51.55 42.50 5.31
C LEU A 18 -50.97 41.12 5.68
N ALA A 19 -51.25 40.78 6.95
CA ALA A 19 -51.39 39.45 7.53
C ALA A 19 -50.11 38.66 7.89
N ALA A 20 -49.67 38.93 9.13
CA ALA A 20 -49.04 37.93 9.97
C ALA A 20 -50.00 36.74 10.20
N ALA A 21 -49.59 35.55 9.77
CA ALA A 21 -50.12 34.29 10.28
C ALA A 21 -48.96 33.61 11.03
N ALA A 22 -49.03 33.64 12.35
CA ALA A 22 -48.18 32.85 13.23
C ALA A 22 -48.49 31.37 13.00
N VAL A 23 -47.52 30.63 12.47
CA VAL A 23 -47.54 29.17 12.43
C VAL A 23 -47.05 28.67 13.79
N PRO A 24 -47.81 27.79 14.48
CA PRO A 24 -47.44 27.25 15.78
C PRO A 24 -46.25 26.28 15.65
N GLY A 25 -45.48 26.22 16.74
CA GLY A 25 -44.16 25.63 16.79
C GLY A 25 -44.10 24.14 16.46
N ASP A 26 -43.11 23.80 15.66
CA ASP A 26 -42.60 22.45 15.54
C ASP A 26 -41.53 22.29 16.63
N GLN A 27 -41.92 21.61 17.72
CA GLN A 27 -40.99 21.24 18.78
C GLN A 27 -39.99 20.24 18.21
N ALA A 28 -38.77 20.69 18.00
CA ALA A 28 -37.63 19.82 17.80
C ALA A 28 -37.53 18.87 19.01
N ALA A 29 -37.83 17.60 18.78
CA ALA A 29 -37.58 16.53 19.74
C ALA A 29 -36.08 16.55 20.13
N PRO A 30 -35.75 16.32 21.41
CA PRO A 30 -34.36 16.15 21.81
C PRO A 30 -33.81 14.89 21.12
N VAL A 31 -32.81 15.10 20.26
CA VAL A 31 -32.00 14.00 19.74
C VAL A 31 -31.28 13.39 20.94
N THR A 32 -31.82 12.26 21.42
CA THR A 32 -31.13 11.38 22.36
C THR A 32 -29.76 11.07 21.78
N ALA A 33 -28.72 11.50 22.50
CA ALA A 33 -27.35 11.12 22.23
C ALA A 33 -27.27 9.58 22.28
N GLU A 34 -27.24 8.96 21.10
CA GLU A 34 -27.07 7.54 20.97
C GLU A 34 -25.65 7.20 21.43
N SER A 35 -25.61 6.53 22.57
CA SER A 35 -24.41 6.02 23.21
C SER A 35 -23.64 5.17 22.22
N ARG A 36 -22.50 5.67 21.73
CA ARG A 36 -21.56 4.89 20.91
C ARG A 36 -21.16 3.67 21.76
N PRO A 37 -21.31 2.42 21.27
CA PRO A 37 -20.78 1.29 21.98
C PRO A 37 -19.26 1.46 22.05
N ALA A 38 -18.73 1.39 23.28
CA ALA A 38 -17.31 1.25 23.52
C ALA A 38 -16.88 -0.06 22.84
N TYR A 39 -16.21 0.04 21.69
CA TYR A 39 -15.61 -1.11 21.03
C TYR A 39 -14.45 -1.58 21.90
N ASP A 40 -14.62 -2.80 22.38
CA ASP A 40 -13.67 -3.55 23.18
C ASP A 40 -12.39 -3.83 22.34
N LEU A 41 -11.34 -3.09 22.65
CA LEU A 41 -9.99 -3.23 22.09
C LEU A 41 -9.31 -4.46 22.69
N ALA A 42 -9.72 -5.67 22.29
CA ALA A 42 -9.04 -6.88 22.75
C ALA A 42 -9.25 -8.08 21.81
N HIS A 43 -8.90 -7.95 20.53
CA HIS A 43 -8.59 -9.12 19.71
C HIS A 43 -7.26 -8.87 18.99
N GLU A 44 -6.18 -9.28 19.67
CA GLU A 44 -4.84 -9.36 19.10
C GLU A 44 -4.85 -10.46 18.02
N ALA A 45 -5.11 -10.06 16.78
CA ALA A 45 -4.99 -10.94 15.63
C ALA A 45 -3.52 -11.37 15.49
N PRO A 46 -3.22 -12.68 15.36
CA PRO A 46 -1.84 -13.13 15.24
C PRO A 46 -1.22 -12.54 13.97
N ALA A 47 0.02 -12.06 14.10
CA ALA A 47 0.84 -11.60 12.98
C ALA A 47 1.07 -12.76 12.00
N ARG A 48 0.12 -12.93 11.06
CA ARG A 48 0.30 -13.78 9.89
C ARG A 48 1.27 -13.08 8.97
N SER A 49 2.37 -13.78 8.66
CA SER A 49 3.26 -13.42 7.56
C SER A 49 2.45 -13.39 6.26
N THR A 50 2.09 -12.18 5.81
CA THR A 50 1.44 -11.92 4.53
C THR A 50 2.46 -12.24 3.44
N LYS A 51 2.34 -13.41 2.81
CA LYS A 51 3.16 -13.79 1.67
C LYS A 51 2.73 -12.95 0.47
N LEU A 52 3.59 -12.04 0.02
CA LEU A 52 3.38 -11.36 -1.26
C LEU A 52 3.56 -12.38 -2.38
N ASN A 53 2.58 -12.53 -3.25
CA ASN A 53 2.82 -13.04 -4.60
C ASN A 53 2.65 -11.85 -5.55
N LEU A 54 3.70 -11.49 -6.28
CA LEU A 54 3.54 -10.67 -7.48
C LEU A 54 2.72 -11.49 -8.47
N ILE A 55 1.44 -11.16 -8.59
CA ILE A 55 0.63 -11.70 -9.69
C ILE A 55 0.93 -10.80 -10.89
N ALA A 56 2.03 -11.09 -11.59
CA ALA A 56 2.05 -10.82 -13.02
C ALA A 56 0.95 -11.69 -13.64
N LEU A 57 -0.02 -11.09 -14.32
CA LEU A 57 -1.00 -11.85 -15.09
C LEU A 57 -0.22 -12.80 -16.03
N PRO A 58 -0.48 -14.12 -15.99
CA PRO A 58 0.39 -15.07 -16.67
C PRO A 58 0.31 -14.91 -18.20
N PRO A 59 1.46 -14.87 -18.92
CA PRO A 59 1.49 -15.18 -20.34
C PRO A 59 1.19 -16.68 -20.59
N PRO A 60 0.74 -17.07 -21.81
CA PRO A 60 0.28 -18.43 -22.09
C PRO A 60 1.37 -19.49 -21.84
N THR A 61 0.98 -20.57 -21.16
CA THR A 61 1.86 -21.65 -20.73
C THR A 61 2.38 -22.48 -21.90
N ILE A 62 3.70 -22.51 -22.10
CA ILE A 62 4.39 -23.60 -22.81
C ILE A 62 4.99 -24.52 -21.73
N GLN A 63 4.55 -25.78 -21.72
CA GLN A 63 5.00 -26.80 -20.76
C GLN A 63 6.35 -27.40 -21.19
N LEU A 64 7.33 -27.42 -20.29
CA LEU A 64 8.46 -28.34 -20.33
C LEU A 64 8.71 -28.98 -18.95
N PRO A 65 9.33 -30.17 -18.91
CA PRO A 65 9.08 -31.18 -17.87
C PRO A 65 9.84 -30.99 -16.55
N ALA A 66 9.23 -31.52 -15.48
CA ALA A 66 9.74 -31.52 -14.12
C ALA A 66 10.92 -32.48 -13.90
N SER A 67 11.87 -32.08 -13.06
CA SER A 67 12.88 -32.95 -12.44
C SER A 67 12.58 -33.14 -10.96
N GLN A 68 12.72 -34.38 -10.50
CA GLN A 68 12.32 -34.89 -9.19
C GLN A 68 13.34 -34.58 -8.08
N PRO A 69 12.93 -34.66 -6.80
CA PRO A 69 13.78 -34.41 -5.64
C PRO A 69 14.49 -35.67 -5.13
N THR A 70 15.71 -35.50 -4.60
CA THR A 70 16.49 -36.57 -3.94
C THR A 70 16.35 -36.51 -2.43
N THR A 71 16.04 -37.68 -1.86
CA THR A 71 15.90 -38.02 -0.44
C THR A 71 17.23 -38.03 0.31
N ALA A 72 17.25 -37.64 1.59
CA ALA A 72 18.18 -38.19 2.58
C ALA A 72 17.58 -38.13 4.00
N THR A 73 17.71 -39.26 4.71
CA THR A 73 17.17 -39.59 6.03
C THR A 73 18.32 -39.58 7.06
N GLY A 74 18.05 -39.25 8.34
CA GLY A 74 18.72 -39.93 9.46
C GLY A 74 19.35 -39.10 10.60
N VAL A 75 18.54 -38.88 11.65
CA VAL A 75 18.78 -38.87 13.12
C VAL A 75 20.21 -38.76 13.73
N SER A 76 20.38 -37.87 14.72
CA SER A 76 20.84 -38.22 16.08
C SER A 76 20.66 -37.09 17.08
N GLU A 77 20.01 -37.44 18.19
CA GLU A 77 19.71 -36.63 19.36
C GLU A 77 20.61 -37.16 20.50
N THR A 78 21.61 -36.38 20.93
CA THR A 78 22.45 -36.73 22.08
C THR A 78 22.82 -35.50 22.91
N SER A 79 22.26 -35.50 24.12
CA SER A 79 22.85 -35.13 25.41
C SER A 79 23.40 -33.71 25.62
N LEU A 80 22.60 -32.96 26.38
CA LEU A 80 22.98 -31.81 27.19
C LEU A 80 24.02 -32.23 28.25
N GLN A 81 25.24 -31.71 28.17
CA GLN A 81 26.14 -31.61 29.32
C GLN A 81 26.73 -30.21 29.43
N ALA A 82 26.49 -29.63 30.60
CA ALA A 82 26.90 -28.31 31.02
C ALA A 82 28.43 -28.15 30.98
N GLN A 83 28.90 -27.08 30.34
CA GLN A 83 30.23 -26.53 30.57
C GLN A 83 30.07 -25.08 31.03
N LEU A 84 30.20 -24.90 32.34
CA LEU A 84 30.46 -23.62 32.99
C LEU A 84 31.89 -23.19 32.65
N MET A 85 32.07 -22.30 31.66
CA MET A 85 33.33 -21.57 31.50
C MET A 85 33.09 -20.15 30.95
N VAL A 86 33.43 -19.18 31.81
CA VAL A 86 34.04 -17.85 31.55
C VAL A 86 33.32 -16.90 30.58
N PRO A 87 32.93 -15.67 31.02
CA PRO A 87 32.45 -14.65 30.11
C PRO A 87 33.63 -14.14 29.27
N THR A 88 33.89 -14.79 28.14
CA THR A 88 34.62 -14.16 27.04
C THR A 88 33.76 -12.99 26.61
N ALA A 89 34.30 -11.77 26.74
CA ALA A 89 33.67 -10.56 26.26
C ALA A 89 33.20 -10.81 24.82
N VAL A 90 31.88 -10.90 24.64
CA VAL A 90 31.26 -10.95 23.33
C VAL A 90 31.60 -9.61 22.71
N THR A 91 32.58 -9.63 21.80
CA THR A 91 32.81 -8.53 20.87
C THR A 91 31.49 -8.38 20.12
N VAL A 92 30.66 -7.43 20.59
CA VAL A 92 29.47 -6.99 19.88
C VAL A 92 29.97 -6.63 18.48
N PRO A 93 29.52 -7.32 17.43
CA PRO A 93 29.98 -7.03 16.08
C PRO A 93 29.75 -5.55 15.85
N GLN A 94 30.84 -4.84 15.60
CA GLN A 94 30.82 -3.41 15.30
C GLN A 94 29.78 -3.23 14.19
N PHE A 95 28.78 -2.39 14.45
CA PHE A 95 27.74 -2.05 13.49
C PHE A 95 28.43 -1.66 12.17
N VAL A 96 28.44 -2.58 11.22
CA VAL A 96 28.75 -2.27 9.82
C VAL A 96 27.78 -1.17 9.46
N SER A 97 28.32 0.04 9.26
CA SER A 97 27.55 1.25 8.98
C SER A 97 26.55 0.93 7.87
N GLN A 98 25.29 0.69 8.24
CA GLN A 98 24.28 0.21 7.31
C GLN A 98 24.11 1.27 6.23
N ARG A 99 24.36 0.89 4.98
CA ARG A 99 24.27 1.80 3.84
C ARG A 99 22.80 2.22 3.69
N SER A 100 22.49 3.46 4.03
CA SER A 100 21.17 4.05 3.76
C SER A 100 21.19 4.69 2.39
N VAL A 101 20.27 4.28 1.51
CA VAL A 101 20.16 4.75 0.14
C VAL A 101 18.85 5.49 -0.03
N ARG A 102 18.93 6.78 -0.35
CA ARG A 102 17.78 7.57 -0.80
C ARG A 102 17.76 7.64 -2.33
N PRO A 103 16.67 7.24 -3.00
CA PRO A 103 16.56 7.30 -4.45
C PRO A 103 16.68 8.75 -4.95
N SER A 104 17.58 8.98 -5.90
CA SER A 104 17.70 10.22 -6.66
C SER A 104 16.75 10.20 -7.89
N PRO A 105 16.53 11.34 -8.57
CA PRO A 105 15.73 11.37 -9.80
C PRO A 105 16.23 10.40 -10.89
N ALA A 106 17.55 10.21 -11.00
CA ALA A 106 18.14 9.25 -11.94
C ALA A 106 17.81 7.79 -11.53
N ASP A 107 17.78 7.51 -10.23
CA ASP A 107 17.41 6.20 -9.71
C ASP A 107 15.93 5.89 -9.97
N ILE A 108 15.05 6.88 -9.79
CA ILE A 108 13.61 6.77 -10.12
C ILE A 108 13.43 6.49 -11.63
N GLY A 109 14.24 7.10 -12.49
CA GLY A 109 14.27 6.80 -13.93
C GLY A 109 14.59 5.32 -14.22
N ARG A 110 15.58 4.75 -13.55
CA ARG A 110 15.90 3.31 -13.67
C ARG A 110 14.81 2.41 -13.08
N GLY A 111 14.22 2.83 -11.96
CA GLY A 111 13.07 2.16 -11.36
C GLY A 111 11.86 2.09 -12.28
N ARG A 112 11.59 3.11 -13.10
CA ARG A 112 10.55 3.06 -14.15
C ARG A 112 10.83 1.99 -15.20
N LEU A 113 12.06 1.93 -15.71
CA LEU A 113 12.46 0.89 -16.68
C LEU A 113 12.36 -0.51 -16.11
N LEU A 114 12.66 -0.66 -14.82
CA LEU A 114 12.50 -1.93 -14.14
C LEU A 114 11.02 -2.29 -13.93
N LEU A 115 10.20 -1.31 -13.54
CA LEU A 115 8.76 -1.50 -13.40
C LEU A 115 8.14 -2.01 -14.71
N GLU A 116 8.49 -1.39 -15.84
CA GLU A 116 8.02 -1.80 -17.16
C GLU A 116 8.40 -3.26 -17.50
N ARG A 117 9.58 -3.72 -17.06
CA ARG A 117 10.00 -5.12 -17.25
C ARG A 117 9.21 -6.08 -16.35
N ILE A 118 8.99 -5.71 -15.09
CA ILE A 118 8.17 -6.49 -14.15
C ILE A 118 6.74 -6.63 -14.69
N GLU A 119 6.16 -5.54 -15.19
CA GLU A 119 4.82 -5.52 -15.78
C GLU A 119 4.71 -6.40 -17.04
N LYS A 120 5.82 -6.66 -17.73
CA LYS A 120 5.91 -7.62 -18.86
C LYS A 120 6.24 -9.06 -18.44
N GLY A 121 6.47 -9.31 -17.14
CA GLY A 121 6.87 -10.62 -16.62
C GLY A 121 8.36 -10.94 -16.78
N GLU A 122 9.19 -9.98 -17.17
CA GLU A 122 10.65 -10.13 -17.36
C GLU A 122 11.46 -9.67 -16.14
N GLY A 123 10.74 -9.38 -15.04
CA GLY A 123 11.30 -8.81 -13.84
C GLY A 123 11.65 -9.82 -12.74
N PRO A 124 12.31 -9.35 -11.69
CA PRO A 124 12.46 -10.05 -10.42
C PRO A 124 11.10 -10.29 -9.73
N SER A 125 11.05 -11.32 -8.88
CA SER A 125 9.99 -11.44 -7.88
C SER A 125 10.32 -10.56 -6.67
N ILE A 126 9.35 -9.78 -6.18
CA ILE A 126 9.58 -8.80 -5.11
C ILE A 126 8.54 -8.95 -4.00
N GLU A 127 8.95 -9.43 -2.84
CA GLU A 127 8.09 -9.56 -1.68
C GLU A 127 8.46 -8.48 -0.66
N ILE A 128 7.53 -7.59 -0.30
CA ILE A 128 7.77 -6.55 0.71
C ILE A 128 6.70 -6.66 1.79
N ALA A 129 7.11 -7.17 2.94
CA ALA A 129 6.22 -7.34 4.08
C ALA A 129 5.78 -5.98 4.66
N TRP A 130 4.54 -5.93 5.14
CA TRP A 130 4.04 -4.82 5.96
C TRP A 130 4.83 -4.69 7.27
N PRO A 131 4.80 -3.53 7.96
CA PRO A 131 5.34 -3.42 9.31
C PRO A 131 4.69 -4.44 10.25
N ASP A 132 5.40 -4.97 11.24
CA ASP A 132 4.81 -5.89 12.22
C ASP A 132 3.93 -5.13 13.23
N GLU A 133 4.41 -3.97 13.69
CA GLU A 133 3.72 -3.14 14.67
C GLU A 133 2.44 -2.51 14.09
N PRO A 134 1.26 -2.65 14.74
CA PRO A 134 0.00 -2.09 14.26
C PRO A 134 0.04 -0.58 13.98
N ALA A 135 0.67 0.21 14.87
CA ALA A 135 0.78 1.65 14.70
C ALA A 135 1.60 2.01 13.45
N SER A 136 2.71 1.30 13.21
CA SER A 136 3.54 1.47 12.01
C SER A 136 2.79 1.04 10.74
N ARG A 137 1.99 -0.04 10.77
CA ARG A 137 1.09 -0.42 9.66
C ARG A 137 0.11 0.68 9.31
N GLN A 138 -0.56 1.25 10.32
CA GLN A 138 -1.51 2.33 10.13
C GLN A 138 -0.85 3.58 9.55
N ARG A 139 0.35 3.95 10.02
CA ARG A 139 1.13 5.06 9.45
C ARG A 139 1.49 4.84 7.98
N LEU A 140 1.92 3.63 7.62
CA LEU A 140 2.19 3.27 6.23
C LEU A 140 0.93 3.39 5.37
N LEU A 141 -0.19 2.80 5.82
CA LEU A 141 -1.45 2.84 5.08
C LEU A 141 -1.87 4.29 4.80
N GLN A 142 -1.90 5.14 5.83
CA GLN A 142 -2.23 6.55 5.69
C GLN A 142 -1.27 7.30 4.76
N HIS A 143 0.01 6.93 4.74
CA HIS A 143 0.97 7.51 3.82
C HIS A 143 0.66 7.12 2.37
N LEU A 144 0.36 5.84 2.11
CA LEU A 144 0.02 5.35 0.77
C LEU A 144 -1.29 6.00 0.27
N GLU A 145 -2.29 6.14 1.14
CA GLU A 145 -3.56 6.83 0.85
C GLU A 145 -3.37 8.28 0.42
N ARG A 146 -2.50 9.01 1.14
CA ARG A 146 -2.28 10.43 0.86
C ARG A 146 -1.31 10.68 -0.30
N CYS A 147 -0.29 9.84 -0.46
CA CYS A 147 0.88 10.18 -1.25
C CYS A 147 1.17 9.22 -2.41
N ALA A 148 0.58 8.03 -2.43
CA ALA A 148 0.90 7.01 -3.43
C ALA A 148 -0.29 6.64 -4.34
N GLY A 149 -1.41 7.36 -4.25
CA GLY A 149 -2.62 7.04 -5.03
C GLY A 149 -3.15 5.63 -4.74
N TRP A 150 -3.13 5.24 -3.46
CA TRP A 150 -3.67 3.98 -2.98
C TRP A 150 -5.07 3.72 -3.52
N THR A 151 -5.23 2.58 -4.18
CA THR A 151 -6.51 2.12 -4.70
C THR A 151 -6.78 0.71 -4.19
N PRO A 152 -7.77 0.50 -3.30
CA PRO A 152 -8.18 -0.82 -2.89
C PRO A 152 -8.94 -1.51 -4.03
N LEU A 153 -8.63 -2.79 -4.23
CA LEU A 153 -9.14 -3.62 -5.31
C LEU A 153 -9.46 -5.01 -4.77
N LEU A 154 -10.41 -5.69 -5.39
CA LEU A 154 -10.62 -7.12 -5.19
C LEU A 154 -10.11 -7.87 -6.41
N LEU A 155 -9.20 -8.82 -6.23
CA LEU A 155 -8.78 -9.75 -7.26
C LEU A 155 -9.66 -11.00 -7.19
N ALA A 156 -10.49 -11.20 -8.21
CA ALA A 156 -11.38 -12.36 -8.33
C ALA A 156 -11.42 -12.83 -9.78
N ASP A 157 -11.31 -14.15 -9.99
CA ASP A 157 -11.30 -14.80 -11.32
C ASP A 157 -10.28 -14.20 -12.31
N GLY A 158 -9.10 -13.83 -11.80
CA GLY A 158 -8.03 -13.21 -12.59
C GLY A 158 -8.31 -11.77 -13.02
N ARG A 159 -9.37 -11.13 -12.48
CA ARG A 159 -9.76 -9.76 -12.79
C ARG A 159 -9.74 -8.90 -11.54
N LEU A 160 -9.42 -7.62 -11.73
CA LEU A 160 -9.46 -6.64 -10.66
C LEU A 160 -10.81 -5.93 -10.66
N TRP A 161 -11.33 -5.66 -9.47
CA TRP A 161 -12.63 -5.05 -9.27
C TRP A 161 -12.49 -3.88 -8.30
N ARG A 162 -13.16 -2.78 -8.60
CA ARG A 162 -13.09 -1.55 -7.82
C ARG A 162 -14.48 -1.00 -7.60
N ALA A 163 -14.72 -0.47 -6.41
CA ALA A 163 -16.03 0.03 -6.03
C ALA A 163 -16.54 1.11 -7.00
N SER A 164 -15.70 1.99 -7.52
CA SER A 164 -16.17 3.07 -8.40
C SER A 164 -16.67 2.61 -9.78
N ASP A 165 -16.38 1.37 -10.19
CA ASP A 165 -16.69 0.90 -11.53
C ASP A 165 -18.13 0.40 -11.66
N PRO A 166 -18.72 0.43 -12.87
CA PRO A 166 -20.07 -0.09 -13.08
C PRO A 166 -20.20 -1.55 -12.63
N SER A 167 -21.36 -1.89 -12.05
CA SER A 167 -21.68 -3.27 -11.66
C SER A 167 -21.40 -4.25 -12.80
N GLY A 168 -20.76 -5.38 -12.49
CA GLY A 168 -20.40 -6.42 -13.46
C GLY A 168 -19.25 -6.07 -14.41
N HIS A 169 -18.66 -4.88 -14.32
CA HIS A 169 -17.49 -4.50 -15.11
C HIS A 169 -16.24 -4.56 -14.24
N SER A 170 -15.24 -5.32 -14.70
CA SER A 170 -13.93 -5.35 -14.06
C SER A 170 -13.19 -4.06 -14.33
N TRP A 171 -12.35 -3.67 -13.39
CA TRP A 171 -11.48 -2.53 -13.52
C TRP A 171 -10.41 -2.79 -14.59
N ALA A 172 -10.36 -1.92 -15.60
CA ALA A 172 -9.40 -1.96 -16.70
C ALA A 172 -8.92 -0.54 -16.99
N PRO A 173 -7.85 -0.07 -16.34
CA PRO A 173 -7.37 1.30 -16.54
C PRO A 173 -6.80 1.46 -17.96
N SER A 174 -6.89 2.68 -18.51
CA SER A 174 -6.17 3.01 -19.74
C SER A 174 -4.65 2.97 -19.50
N PRO A 175 -3.81 2.69 -20.51
CA PRO A 175 -2.36 2.60 -20.34
C PRO A 175 -1.71 3.86 -19.73
N GLU A 176 -2.29 5.03 -19.99
CA GLU A 176 -1.80 6.32 -19.50
C GLU A 176 -2.15 6.59 -18.03
N GLN A 177 -3.22 5.97 -17.53
CA GLN A 177 -3.75 6.15 -16.17
C GLN A 177 -3.61 4.88 -15.33
N ALA A 178 -2.99 3.84 -15.89
CA ALA A 178 -2.76 2.60 -15.21
C ALA A 178 -1.82 2.85 -14.02
N PRO A 179 -2.25 2.54 -12.80
CA PRO A 179 -1.33 2.49 -11.66
C PRO A 179 -0.39 1.29 -11.85
N SER A 180 0.53 1.10 -10.92
CA SER A 180 1.50 0.03 -11.01
C SER A 180 0.84 -1.35 -11.05
N GLY A 181 1.38 -2.21 -11.92
CA GLY A 181 1.07 -3.64 -11.90
C GLY A 181 1.59 -4.38 -10.64
N LEU A 182 2.37 -3.71 -9.78
CA LEU A 182 2.80 -4.24 -8.49
C LEU A 182 1.65 -4.16 -7.48
N LEU A 183 0.87 -5.23 -7.44
CA LEU A 183 -0.19 -5.40 -6.45
C LEU A 183 0.40 -5.73 -5.08
N ARG A 184 -0.15 -5.06 -4.07
CA ARG A 184 0.14 -5.34 -2.66
C ARG A 184 -0.97 -6.21 -2.12
N ASP A 185 -0.63 -7.36 -1.55
CA ASP A 185 -1.55 -8.09 -0.69
C ASP A 185 -1.77 -7.28 0.60
N VAL A 186 -3.03 -7.09 0.93
CA VAL A 186 -3.48 -6.25 2.05
C VAL A 186 -4.48 -6.99 2.92
N ASP A 187 -4.63 -8.30 2.73
CA ASP A 187 -5.45 -9.11 3.61
C ASP A 187 -4.88 -9.08 5.04
N GLY A 188 -5.77 -8.88 6.02
CA GLY A 188 -5.39 -8.72 7.44
C GLY A 188 -4.65 -7.41 7.79
N VAL A 189 -4.42 -6.51 6.82
CA VAL A 189 -4.18 -5.09 7.12
C VAL A 189 -5.56 -4.49 7.39
N ALA A 190 -5.67 -3.62 8.39
CA ALA A 190 -6.92 -2.90 8.71
C ALA A 190 -7.27 -1.91 7.59
N VAL A 191 -7.59 -2.43 6.42
CA VAL A 191 -8.24 -1.74 5.31
C VAL A 191 -9.72 -1.68 5.68
N ASP A 192 -10.37 -0.57 5.33
CA ASP A 192 -11.80 -0.38 5.61
C ASP A 192 -12.63 -1.55 5.07
N ASP A 193 -13.12 -2.42 5.97
CA ASP A 193 -13.98 -3.57 5.64
C ASP A 193 -15.22 -3.13 4.84
N ALA A 194 -15.70 -1.90 5.04
CA ALA A 194 -16.81 -1.34 4.29
C ALA A 194 -16.46 -1.13 2.82
N ALA A 195 -15.22 -0.71 2.50
CA ALA A 195 -14.77 -0.56 1.12
C ALA A 195 -14.79 -1.92 0.41
N ILE A 196 -14.33 -2.99 1.05
CA ILE A 196 -14.33 -4.35 0.51
C ILE A 196 -15.75 -4.87 0.31
N ALA A 197 -16.59 -4.72 1.35
CA ALA A 197 -17.99 -5.11 1.30
C ALA A 197 -18.69 -4.39 0.13
N SER A 198 -18.38 -3.11 -0.09
CA SER A 198 -18.95 -2.34 -1.20
C SER A 198 -18.56 -2.90 -2.58
N ILE A 199 -17.30 -3.34 -2.76
CA ILE A 199 -16.85 -3.99 -4.02
C ILE A 199 -17.62 -5.30 -4.22
N ARG A 200 -17.66 -6.15 -3.18
CA ARG A 200 -18.33 -7.46 -3.25
C ARG A 200 -19.82 -7.32 -3.58
N VAL A 201 -20.52 -6.43 -2.87
CA VAL A 201 -21.95 -6.17 -3.09
C VAL A 201 -22.20 -5.61 -4.49
N ARG A 202 -21.42 -4.61 -4.90
CA ARG A 202 -21.60 -3.95 -6.20
C ARG A 202 -21.38 -4.92 -7.37
N HIS A 203 -20.38 -5.79 -7.29
CA HIS A 203 -20.05 -6.70 -8.40
C HIS A 203 -20.58 -8.13 -8.20
N ARG A 204 -21.37 -8.38 -7.15
CA ARG A 204 -21.94 -9.70 -6.80
C ARG A 204 -20.88 -10.80 -6.67
N LEU A 205 -19.75 -10.47 -6.03
CA LEU A 205 -18.61 -11.37 -5.85
C LEU A 205 -18.71 -12.09 -4.50
N SER A 206 -18.63 -13.42 -4.53
CA SER A 206 -18.66 -14.26 -3.32
C SER A 206 -17.27 -14.46 -2.70
N ALA A 207 -16.21 -14.36 -3.51
CA ALA A 207 -14.82 -14.58 -3.11
C ALA A 207 -13.87 -13.61 -3.83
N GLY A 208 -12.63 -13.57 -3.37
CA GLY A 208 -11.55 -12.77 -3.94
C GLY A 208 -10.51 -12.39 -2.89
N THR A 209 -9.30 -12.07 -3.36
CA THR A 209 -8.19 -11.59 -2.54
C THR A 209 -8.22 -10.06 -2.51
N LEU A 210 -8.11 -9.48 -1.32
CA LEU A 210 -7.96 -8.04 -1.20
C LEU A 210 -6.54 -7.64 -1.62
N VAL A 211 -6.45 -6.76 -2.59
CA VAL A 211 -5.17 -6.21 -3.05
C VAL A 211 -5.27 -4.69 -3.14
N ALA A 212 -4.12 -4.04 -3.19
CA ALA A 212 -4.06 -2.62 -3.47
C ALA A 212 -3.03 -2.31 -4.55
N SER A 213 -3.35 -1.33 -5.37
CA SER A 213 -2.42 -0.74 -6.32
C SER A 213 -2.08 0.70 -5.90
N VAL A 214 -0.95 1.19 -6.36
CA VAL A 214 -0.42 2.54 -6.14
C VAL A 214 0.10 3.11 -7.45
N GLU A 215 0.36 4.41 -7.49
CA GLU A 215 0.91 5.07 -8.67
C GLU A 215 2.27 4.52 -9.11
N ARG A 216 2.48 4.43 -10.43
CA ARG A 216 3.75 3.96 -11.02
C ARG A 216 4.97 4.75 -10.55
N GLY A 217 4.79 6.05 -10.26
CA GLY A 217 5.86 6.90 -9.74
C GLY A 217 6.36 6.45 -8.35
N TRP A 218 5.43 6.02 -7.49
CA TRP A 218 5.75 5.50 -6.16
C TRP A 218 6.57 4.21 -6.25
N ASP A 219 6.10 3.26 -7.05
CA ASP A 219 6.80 1.99 -7.24
C ASP A 219 8.13 2.17 -7.96
N ALA A 220 8.24 3.07 -8.92
CA ALA A 220 9.51 3.42 -9.54
C ALA A 220 10.54 3.96 -8.53
N ARG A 221 10.12 4.78 -7.55
CA ARG A 221 11.02 5.25 -6.49
C ARG A 221 11.52 4.10 -5.64
N LEU A 222 10.61 3.22 -5.21
CA LEU A 222 10.97 2.03 -4.43
C LEU A 222 11.97 1.15 -5.19
N LEU A 223 11.64 0.82 -6.44
CA LEU A 223 12.46 -0.02 -7.30
C LEU A 223 13.82 0.61 -7.62
N GLY A 224 13.87 1.92 -7.84
CA GLY A 224 15.12 2.65 -8.05
C GLY A 224 16.03 2.65 -6.82
N GLY A 225 15.43 2.69 -5.63
CA GLY A 225 16.15 2.54 -4.37
C GLY A 225 16.74 1.15 -4.19
N LEU A 226 15.95 0.11 -4.46
CA LEU A 226 16.41 -1.28 -4.44
C LEU A 226 17.52 -1.50 -5.47
N ASP A 227 17.34 -1.05 -6.71
CA ASP A 227 18.35 -1.13 -7.78
C ASP A 227 19.68 -0.47 -7.37
N ARG A 228 19.61 0.72 -6.77
CA ARG A 228 20.83 1.42 -6.30
C ARG A 228 21.51 0.72 -5.14
N LEU A 229 20.74 0.10 -4.24
CA LEU A 229 21.29 -0.61 -3.09
C LEU A 229 21.92 -1.95 -3.51
N LEU A 230 21.18 -2.74 -4.29
CA LEU A 230 21.54 -4.08 -4.74
C LEU A 230 22.59 -4.08 -5.87
N GLY A 231 22.61 -3.03 -6.69
CA GLY A 231 23.42 -2.96 -7.90
C GLY A 231 22.79 -3.70 -9.08
N VAL A 232 23.60 -3.91 -10.12
CA VAL A 232 23.14 -4.48 -11.39
C VAL A 232 22.92 -6.00 -11.30
N GLY A 233 21.86 -6.50 -11.95
CA GLY A 233 21.77 -7.92 -12.31
C GLY A 233 20.87 -8.80 -11.44
N TRP A 234 19.66 -8.35 -11.10
CA TRP A 234 18.70 -9.14 -10.35
C TRP A 234 17.49 -9.60 -11.18
N ALA A 235 17.62 -9.66 -12.51
CA ALA A 235 16.62 -10.30 -13.36
C ALA A 235 16.46 -11.79 -12.99
N GLY A 236 15.23 -12.25 -12.78
CA GLY A 236 14.94 -13.59 -12.28
C GLY A 236 15.27 -13.83 -10.80
N ALA A 237 15.74 -12.81 -10.07
CA ALA A 237 16.00 -12.93 -8.65
C ALA A 237 14.71 -12.82 -7.81
N VAL A 238 14.78 -13.33 -6.59
CA VAL A 238 13.76 -13.12 -5.56
C VAL A 238 14.30 -12.10 -4.56
N VAL A 239 13.62 -10.96 -4.46
CA VAL A 239 13.91 -9.93 -3.46
C VAL A 239 12.86 -10.00 -2.37
N ARG A 240 13.29 -10.14 -1.13
CA ARG A 240 12.42 -10.04 0.05
C ARG A 240 12.83 -8.84 0.89
N ALA A 241 11.88 -8.10 1.42
CA ALA A 241 12.15 -6.96 2.29
C ALA A 241 10.95 -6.65 3.18
N ARG A 242 11.05 -5.58 3.96
CA ARG A 242 9.97 -5.12 4.83
C ARG A 242 9.88 -3.60 4.86
N TYR A 243 8.67 -3.08 4.93
CA TYR A 243 8.43 -1.67 5.25
C TYR A 243 8.62 -1.41 6.75
N VAL A 244 9.28 -0.30 7.06
CA VAL A 244 9.36 0.27 8.41
C VAL A 244 8.92 1.72 8.35
N ALA A 245 7.97 2.10 9.20
CA ALA A 245 7.38 3.44 9.25
C ALA A 245 7.53 4.04 10.66
N GLU A 246 8.75 4.45 11.00
CA GLU A 246 9.16 4.90 12.33
C GLU A 246 9.78 6.29 12.29
N SER A 247 9.63 7.07 13.36
CA SER A 247 10.32 8.37 13.53
C SER A 247 10.17 9.31 12.33
N ASP A 248 8.97 9.40 11.77
CA ASP A 248 8.63 10.15 10.54
C ASP A 248 9.37 9.68 9.28
N ARG A 249 9.93 8.47 9.25
CA ARG A 249 10.62 7.92 8.08
C ARG A 249 9.96 6.65 7.58
N LEU A 250 9.84 6.56 6.27
CA LEU A 250 9.43 5.36 5.59
C LEU A 250 10.66 4.73 4.94
N THR A 251 11.02 3.53 5.38
CA THR A 251 12.18 2.81 4.88
C THR A 251 11.83 1.37 4.49
N ILE A 252 12.63 0.81 3.59
CA ILE A 252 12.67 -0.63 3.30
C ILE A 252 13.92 -1.21 3.97
N THR A 253 13.72 -2.20 4.83
CA THR A 253 14.79 -2.86 5.60
C THR A 253 14.68 -4.38 5.47
N GLY A 254 15.61 -5.11 6.10
CA GLY A 254 15.61 -6.57 6.11
C GLY A 254 15.70 -7.17 4.70
N ILE A 255 16.49 -6.53 3.84
CA ILE A 255 16.53 -6.83 2.41
C ILE A 255 17.31 -8.12 2.19
N MET A 256 16.70 -9.05 1.45
CA MET A 256 17.28 -10.33 1.05
C MET A 256 17.22 -10.44 -0.47
N LEU A 257 18.30 -10.93 -1.08
CA LEU A 257 18.40 -11.25 -2.49
C LEU A 257 18.74 -12.73 -2.63
N ASN A 258 17.82 -13.52 -3.20
CA ASN A 258 17.95 -14.98 -3.29
C ASN A 258 18.33 -15.61 -1.93
N ASP A 259 17.60 -15.21 -0.89
CA ASP A 259 17.81 -15.62 0.51
C ASP A 259 19.12 -15.17 1.17
N ALA A 260 19.98 -14.43 0.47
CA ALA A 260 21.16 -13.79 1.05
C ALA A 260 20.82 -12.41 1.59
N ALA A 261 21.15 -12.15 2.86
CA ALA A 261 20.94 -10.84 3.49
C ALA A 261 21.83 -9.77 2.83
N VAL A 262 21.22 -8.63 2.50
CA VAL A 262 21.90 -7.46 1.96
C VAL A 262 21.96 -6.38 3.03
N ALA A 263 23.17 -5.93 3.33
CA ALA A 263 23.37 -4.85 4.29
C ALA A 263 22.89 -3.51 3.72
N GLY A 264 21.96 -2.87 4.42
CA GLY A 264 21.50 -1.52 4.11
C GLY A 264 19.99 -1.37 4.21
N MET A 265 19.54 -0.19 3.81
CA MET A 265 18.13 0.16 3.77
C MET A 265 17.85 1.14 2.62
N VAL A 266 16.63 1.14 2.12
CA VAL A 266 16.15 2.15 1.19
C VAL A 266 15.29 3.15 1.94
N ASP A 267 15.63 4.43 1.87
CA ASP A 267 14.88 5.52 2.44
C ASP A 267 13.90 6.08 1.40
N LEU A 268 12.60 5.89 1.63
CA LEU A 268 11.52 6.37 0.76
C LEU A 268 11.05 7.78 1.14
N GLY A 269 11.62 8.36 2.19
CA GLY A 269 11.32 9.73 2.59
C GLY A 269 10.56 9.85 3.90
N ALA A 270 9.93 11.00 4.10
CA ALA A 270 9.19 11.30 5.31
C ALA A 270 7.74 10.79 5.25
N VAL A 271 7.24 10.20 6.33
CA VAL A 271 5.84 9.70 6.40
C VAL A 271 4.84 10.86 6.38
N SER A 272 5.21 12.00 6.97
CA SER A 272 4.40 13.21 7.06
C SER A 272 4.27 14.01 5.76
N ARG A 273 5.06 13.72 4.72
CA ARG A 273 5.11 14.52 3.48
C ARG A 273 5.10 13.64 2.24
N CYS A 274 4.38 14.08 1.22
CA CYS A 274 4.42 13.43 -0.09
C CYS A 274 5.65 13.91 -0.85
N GLU A 275 6.55 12.99 -1.17
CA GLU A 275 7.67 13.28 -2.05
C GLU A 275 7.19 13.12 -3.50
N ARG A 276 7.05 14.22 -4.23
CA ARG A 276 6.72 14.21 -5.67
C ARG A 276 7.99 14.09 -6.50
#